data_AF-A0A3S5CFL8-F1
#
_entry.id   AF-A0A3S5CFL8-F1
#
_cell.length_a   1.000
_cell.length_b   1.000
_cell.length_c   1.000
_cell.angle_alpha   90.00
_cell.angle_beta   90.00
_cell.angle_gamma   90.00
#
_symmetry.space_group_name_H-M   'P 1'
#
loop_
_entity.id
_entity.type
_entity.pdbx_description
1 polymer ?
#
loop_
_entity_poly.entity_id
_entity_poly.type
_entity_poly.pdbx_seq_one_letter_code
_entity_poly.pdbx_strand_id
1 'polypeptide(L)'
;MPHYNLPHNHGQNIERVLDNMPSAEGFQDISFLFQQLGDSTRLRILWLLCHCEECVCNIAAAVDMSAPAVSHHLRICYKSQSNF
;
A
#
# COMPACT_ATOMS: atom_id res chain seq x y z
N MET A 1 -16.53 -21.48 -16.76
CA MET A 1 -16.21 -20.08 -16.46
C MET A 1 -17.30 -19.55 -15.56
N PRO A 2 -17.00 -18.80 -14.48
CA PRO A 2 -18.03 -18.23 -13.63
C PRO A 2 -18.84 -17.21 -14.44
N HIS A 3 -20.16 -17.39 -14.51
CA HIS A 3 -21.06 -16.42 -15.15
C HIS A 3 -21.44 -15.35 -14.13
N TYR A 4 -20.97 -14.12 -14.33
CA TYR A 4 -21.37 -12.98 -13.53
C TYR A 4 -22.69 -12.42 -14.06
N ASN A 5 -23.79 -12.64 -13.33
CA ASN A 5 -25.09 -12.04 -13.64
C ASN A 5 -25.16 -10.63 -13.05
N LEU A 6 -24.83 -9.63 -13.85
CA LEU A 6 -24.93 -8.22 -13.45
C LEU A 6 -26.38 -7.72 -13.52
N PRO A 7 -26.82 -6.89 -12.57
CA PRO A 7 -28.22 -6.46 -12.48
C PRO A 7 -28.65 -5.52 -13.61
N HIS A 8 -27.72 -4.75 -14.21
CA HIS A 8 -27.99 -3.81 -15.30
C HIS A 8 -26.78 -3.66 -16.24
N ASN A 9 -27.03 -3.43 -17.54
CA ASN A 9 -25.99 -3.32 -18.57
C ASN A 9 -25.90 -1.88 -19.10
N HIS A 10 -24.78 -1.19 -18.84
CA HIS A 10 -24.50 0.18 -19.29
C HIS A 10 -23.71 0.26 -20.60
N GLY A 11 -23.67 -0.82 -21.41
CA GLY A 11 -22.90 -0.86 -22.66
C GLY A 11 -21.38 -0.89 -22.46
N GLN A 12 -20.92 -1.11 -21.23
CA GLN A 12 -19.51 -1.25 -20.90
C GLN A 12 -19.10 -2.71 -21.01
N ASN A 13 -17.87 -2.95 -21.48
CA ASN A 13 -17.30 -4.29 -21.68
C ASN A 13 -16.86 -4.90 -20.33
N ILE A 14 -17.79 -4.96 -19.38
CA ILE A 14 -17.58 -5.33 -17.99
C ILE A 14 -17.22 -6.81 -17.83
N GLU A 15 -17.69 -7.68 -18.73
CA GLU A 15 -17.29 -9.09 -18.78
C GLU A 15 -15.77 -9.21 -18.91
N ARG A 16 -15.14 -8.44 -19.82
CA ARG A 16 -13.67 -8.43 -19.97
C ARG A 16 -12.95 -7.90 -18.73
N VAL A 17 -13.56 -7.01 -17.96
CA VAL A 17 -12.98 -6.50 -16.70
C VAL A 17 -13.06 -7.56 -15.61
N LEU A 18 -14.18 -8.26 -15.51
CA LEU A 18 -14.40 -9.34 -14.55
C LEU A 18 -13.50 -10.55 -14.84
N ASP A 19 -13.25 -10.87 -16.11
CA ASP A 19 -12.33 -11.93 -16.52
C ASP A 19 -10.87 -11.67 -16.08
N ASN A 20 -10.50 -10.41 -15.92
CA ASN A 20 -9.16 -9.99 -15.46
C ASN A 20 -9.16 -9.56 -13.99
N MET A 21 -10.25 -9.77 -13.26
CA MET A 21 -10.34 -9.39 -11.86
C MET A 21 -9.36 -10.23 -11.03
N PRO A 22 -8.49 -9.60 -10.21
CA PRO A 22 -7.64 -10.32 -9.27
C PRO A 22 -8.44 -11.23 -8.33
N SER A 23 -7.78 -12.23 -7.76
CA SER A 23 -8.40 -13.05 -6.70
C SER A 23 -8.78 -12.18 -5.50
N ALA A 24 -9.74 -12.66 -4.69
CA ALA A 24 -10.09 -12.01 -3.43
C ALA A 24 -8.87 -11.84 -2.50
N GLU A 25 -7.95 -12.80 -2.53
CA GLU A 25 -6.66 -12.73 -1.83
C GLU A 25 -5.79 -11.58 -2.36
N GLY A 26 -5.69 -11.41 -3.68
CA GLY A 26 -4.96 -10.29 -4.26
C GLY A 26 -5.52 -8.92 -3.84
N PHE A 27 -6.84 -8.79 -3.73
CA PHE A 27 -7.45 -7.58 -3.17
C PHE A 27 -7.15 -7.40 -1.68
N GLN A 28 -7.11 -8.50 -0.92
CA GLN A 28 -6.78 -8.47 0.52
C GLN A 28 -5.34 -8.01 0.74
N ASP A 29 -4.39 -8.48 -0.07
CA ASP A 29 -2.98 -8.09 0.01
C ASP A 29 -2.79 -6.60 -0.30
N ILE A 30 -3.43 -6.13 -1.38
CA ILE A 30 -3.39 -4.71 -1.77
C ILE A 30 -4.05 -3.84 -0.69
N SER A 31 -5.19 -4.25 -0.14
CA SER A 31 -5.87 -3.56 0.96
C SER A 31 -4.97 -3.46 2.19
N PHE A 32 -4.29 -4.54 2.55
CA PHE A 32 -3.34 -4.55 3.66
C PHE A 32 -2.18 -3.57 3.43
N LEU A 33 -1.61 -3.54 2.22
CA LEU A 33 -0.57 -2.57 1.86
C LEU A 33 -1.06 -1.12 1.98
N PHE A 34 -2.26 -0.81 1.48
CA PHE A 34 -2.84 0.52 1.61
C PHE A 34 -3.11 0.91 3.06
N GLN A 35 -3.52 -0.02 3.93
CA GLN A 35 -3.66 0.24 5.36
C GLN A 35 -2.31 0.61 6.01
N GLN A 36 -1.22 -0.05 5.58
CA GLN A 36 0.12 0.33 6.04
C GLN A 36 0.49 1.71 5.51
N LEU A 37 0.18 2.06 4.26
CA LEU A 37 0.51 3.36 3.68
C LEU A 37 -0.48 4.50 4.00
N GLY A 38 -1.62 4.21 4.62
CA GLY A 38 -2.69 5.20 4.87
C GLY A 38 -2.35 6.29 5.90
N ASP A 39 -1.17 6.25 6.51
CA ASP A 39 -0.71 7.23 7.49
C ASP A 39 0.16 8.31 6.84
N SER A 40 -0.21 9.57 7.09
CA SER A 40 0.46 10.74 6.49
C SER A 40 1.96 10.80 6.79
N THR A 41 2.37 10.40 8.00
CA THR A 41 3.78 10.34 8.39
C THR A 41 4.55 9.28 7.61
N ARG A 42 4.01 8.06 7.50
CA ARG A 42 4.65 6.99 6.71
C ARG A 42 4.76 7.35 5.23
N LEU A 43 3.78 8.07 4.66
CA LEU A 43 3.88 8.58 3.29
C LEU A 43 5.00 9.61 3.11
N ARG A 44 5.21 10.51 4.08
CA ARG A 44 6.32 11.47 4.05
C ARG A 44 7.67 10.76 4.13
N ILE A 45 7.79 9.76 5.00
CA ILE A 45 9.00 8.93 5.12
C ILE A 45 9.26 8.17 3.81
N LEU A 46 8.23 7.53 3.24
CA LEU A 46 8.34 6.83 1.96
C LEU A 46 8.77 7.77 0.83
N TRP A 47 8.17 8.96 0.75
CA TRP A 47 8.52 9.95 -0.26
C TRP A 47 10.00 10.33 -0.17
N LEU A 48 10.53 10.58 1.03
CA LEU A 48 11.96 10.88 1.21
C LEU A 48 12.83 9.72 0.71
N LEU A 49 12.53 8.49 1.13
CA LEU A 49 13.30 7.30 0.75
C LEU A 49 13.22 6.97 -0.76
N CYS A 50 12.17 7.38 -1.46
CA CYS A 50 12.07 7.24 -2.91
C CYS A 50 12.96 8.23 -3.67
N HIS A 51 13.38 9.33 -3.05
CA HIS A 51 14.11 10.41 -3.71
C HIS A 51 15.54 10.58 -3.18
N CYS A 52 15.87 10.08 -1.99
CA CYS A 52 17.22 10.06 -1.45
C CYS A 52 17.46 8.90 -0.48
N GLU A 53 18.72 8.46 -0.39
CA GLU A 53 19.19 7.59 0.68
C GLU A 53 19.70 8.47 1.83
N GLU A 54 19.05 8.40 2.99
CA GLU A 54 19.37 9.25 4.14
C GLU A 54 19.37 8.47 5.45
N CYS A 55 20.15 8.96 6.41
CA CYS A 55 20.19 8.34 7.74
C CYS A 55 18.90 8.62 8.53
N VAL A 56 18.54 7.72 9.44
CA VAL A 56 17.31 7.84 10.25
C VAL A 56 17.22 9.15 11.04
N CYS A 57 18.37 9.73 11.44
CA CYS A 57 18.44 11.01 12.15
C CYS A 57 17.98 12.17 11.26
N ASN A 58 18.45 12.20 10.00
CA ASN A 58 18.07 13.25 9.04
C ASN A 58 16.60 13.12 8.63
N ILE A 59 16.13 11.88 8.41
CA ILE A 59 14.71 11.62 8.13
C ILE A 59 13.85 12.10 9.29
N ALA A 60 14.23 11.78 10.53
CA ALA A 60 13.52 12.21 11.73
C ALA A 60 13.44 13.73 11.85
N ALA A 61 14.53 14.45 11.57
CA ALA A 61 14.52 15.91 11.49
C ALA A 61 13.59 16.42 10.37
N ALA A 62 13.58 15.80 9.20
CA ALA A 62 12.75 16.20 8.06
C ALA A 62 11.24 15.97 8.26
N VAL A 63 10.87 14.98 9.08
CA VAL A 63 9.46 14.69 9.41
C VAL A 63 8.99 15.25 10.75
N ASP A 64 9.85 15.98 11.46
CA ASP A 64 9.62 16.55 12.80
C ASP A 64 9.24 15.48 13.85
N MET A 65 10.07 14.43 13.92
CA MET A 65 9.88 13.31 14.84
C MET A 65 11.19 12.89 15.50
N SER A 66 11.09 12.02 16.50
CA SER A 66 12.28 11.38 17.08
C SER A 66 12.75 10.21 16.19
N ALA A 67 14.06 9.97 16.16
CA ALA A 67 14.64 8.83 15.43
C ALA A 67 14.05 7.46 15.84
N PRO A 68 13.73 7.19 17.12
CA PRO A 68 13.02 5.97 17.51
C PRO A 68 11.62 5.85 16.89
N ALA A 69 10.88 6.96 16.78
CA ALA A 69 9.55 6.95 16.17
C ALA A 69 9.62 6.66 14.66
N VAL A 70 10.57 7.26 13.94
CA VAL A 70 10.83 6.94 12.52
C VAL A 70 11.23 5.47 12.36
N SER A 71 12.11 4.96 13.22
CA SER A 71 12.52 3.53 13.19
C SER A 71 11.34 2.59 13.38
N HIS A 72 10.38 2.96 14.25
CA HIS A 72 9.15 2.21 14.45
C HIS A 72 8.27 2.21 13.19
N HIS A 73 8.07 3.37 12.56
CA HIS A 73 7.34 3.50 11.31
C HIS A 73 7.95 2.67 10.18
N LEU A 74 9.28 2.72 10.02
CA LEU A 74 10.00 1.91 9.03
C LEU A 74 9.81 0.42 9.28
N ARG A 75 9.91 -0.03 10.54
CA ARG A 75 9.71 -1.44 10.89
C ARG A 75 8.31 -1.94 10.54
N ILE A 76 7.28 -1.11 10.69
CA ILE A 76 5.90 -1.46 10.29
C ILE A 76 5.83 -1.63 8.76
N CYS A 77 6.45 -0.74 7.99
CA CYS A 77 6.53 -0.84 6.53
C CYS A 77 7.30 -2.07 6.03
N TYR A 78 8.32 -2.54 6.76
CA TYR A 78 9.08 -3.75 6.38
C TYR A 78 8.42 -5.05 6.84
N LYS A 79 7.71 -5.05 7.97
CA LYS A 79 7.07 -6.27 8.52
C LYS A 79 5.92 -6.81 7.66
N SER A 80 5.42 -6.04 6.68
CA SER A 80 4.49 -6.54 5.67
C SER A 80 5.12 -7.53 4.69
N GLN A 81 6.44 -7.77 4.72
CA GLN A 81 7.14 -8.75 3.88
C GLN A 81 7.42 -10.11 4.56
N SER A 82 7.03 -10.36 5.82
CA SER A 82 7.40 -11.59 6.54
C SER A 82 6.37 -12.74 6.48
N ASN A 83 5.45 -12.74 5.52
CA ASN A 83 4.55 -13.89 5.24
C ASN A 83 4.76 -14.45 3.82
N PHE A 84 6.02 -14.52 3.37
CA PHE A 84 6.43 -15.35 2.23
C PHE A 84 7.51 -16.33 2.68
#